data_AF-A0A1A2UC11-F1
#
_entry.id   AF-A0A1A2UC11-F1
#
_cell.length_a   1.000
_cell.length_b   1.000
_cell.length_c   1.000
_cell.angle_alpha   90.00
_cell.angle_beta   90.00
_cell.angle_gamma   90.00
#
_symmetry.space_group_name_H-M   'P 1'
#
loop_
_entity.id
_entity.type
_entity.pdbx_description
1 polymer ?
#
loop_
_entity_poly.entity_id
_entity_poly.type
_entity_poly.pdbx_seq_one_letter_code
_entity_poly.pdbx_strand_id
1 'polypeptide(L)' 'MFVIRLANGEEIQGSESDGLEINQQTGVLTVSRVDGLEEITTYYSPMAWLSVTHRKKGTGVMPSAVSSAR' A
#
# COMPACT_ATOMS: atom_id res chain seq x y z
N MET A 1 -10.16 -6.53 8.96
CA MET A 1 -10.01 -7.75 8.15
C MET A 1 -10.99 -7.70 6.98
N PHE A 2 -10.53 -7.96 5.75
CA PHE A 2 -11.36 -7.93 4.54
C PHE A 2 -10.87 -8.95 3.51
N VAL A 3 -11.75 -9.32 2.56
CA VAL A 3 -11.42 -10.17 1.41
C VAL A 3 -11.86 -9.46 0.14
N ILE A 4 -10.96 -9.36 -0.83
CA ILE A 4 -11.26 -8.81 -2.16
C ILE A 4 -11.23 -9.95 -3.15
N ARG A 5 -12.31 -10.08 -3.92
CA ARG A 5 -12.41 -11.05 -5.02
C ARG A 5 -12.28 -10.30 -6.32
N LEU A 6 -11.20 -10.56 -7.05
CA LEU A 6 -10.97 -9.98 -8.35
C LEU A 6 -11.71 -10.77 -9.43
N ALA A 7 -12.00 -10.12 -10.56
CA ALA A 7 -12.72 -10.75 -11.67
C ALA A 7 -11.97 -11.92 -12.31
N ASN A 8 -10.64 -12.00 -12.12
CA ASN A 8 -9.80 -13.11 -12.55
C ASN A 8 -9.87 -14.33 -11.59
N GLY A 9 -10.64 -14.25 -10.51
CA GLY A 9 -10.76 -15.31 -9.50
C GLY A 9 -9.70 -15.26 -8.39
N GLU A 10 -8.80 -14.27 -8.41
CA GLU A 10 -7.81 -14.08 -7.36
C GLU A 10 -8.47 -13.51 -6.09
N GLU A 11 -8.06 -14.02 -4.93
CA GLU A 11 -8.50 -13.54 -3.62
C GLU A 11 -7.37 -12.83 -2.89
N ILE A 12 -7.62 -11.59 -2.47
CA ILE A 12 -6.70 -10.81 -1.66
C ILE A 12 -7.22 -10.77 -0.23
N GLN A 13 -6.41 -11.26 0.69
CA GLN A 13 -6.69 -11.30 2.11
C GLN A 13 -6.04 -10.08 2.80
N GLY A 14 -6.88 -9.22 3.37
CA GLY A 14 -6.48 -8.05 4.16
C GLY A 14 -6.53 -8.33 5.66
N SER A 15 -5.44 -8.01 6.35
CA SER A 15 -5.32 -8.06 7.81
C SER A 15 -6.07 -6.90 8.48
N GLU A 16 -6.13 -6.86 9.81
CA GLU A 16 -6.73 -5.72 10.52
C GLU A 16 -5.92 -4.43 10.40
N SER A 17 -4.60 -4.53 10.21
CA SER A 17 -3.69 -3.40 10.05
C SER A 17 -3.57 -2.89 8.60
N ASP A 18 -4.15 -3.60 7.63
CA ASP A 18 -4.09 -3.21 6.23
C ASP A 18 -5.12 -2.09 5.96
N GLY A 19 -4.70 -1.06 5.24
CA GLY A 19 -5.56 0.01 4.76
C GLY A 19 -6.28 -0.41 3.47
N LEU A 20 -7.56 -0.04 3.37
CA LEU A 20 -8.37 -0.24 2.18
C LEU A 20 -9.10 1.05 1.83
N GLU A 21 -8.86 1.56 0.63
CA GLU A 21 -9.55 2.73 0.09
C GLU A 21 -10.08 2.42 -1.32
N ILE A 22 -11.24 2.98 -1.65
CA ILE A 22 -11.77 2.98 -3.00
C ILE A 22 -11.93 4.41 -3.49
N ASN A 23 -11.33 4.71 -4.64
CA ASN A 23 -11.59 5.96 -5.33
C ASN A 23 -12.98 5.85 -5.99
N GLN A 24 -13.97 6.58 -5.45
CA GLN A 24 -15.35 6.53 -5.92
C GLN A 24 -15.53 7.05 -7.36
N GLN A 25 -14.60 7.86 -7.87
CA GLN A 25 -14.68 8.41 -9.21
C GLN A 25 -14.14 7.45 -10.27
N THR A 26 -13.05 6.73 -9.98
CA THR A 26 -12.37 5.84 -10.94
C THR A 26 -12.64 4.35 -10.68
N GLY A 27 -13.17 4.02 -9.50
CA GLY A 27 -13.33 2.64 -9.03
C GLY A 27 -12.00 1.96 -8.65
N VAL A 28 -10.87 2.67 -8.72
CA VAL A 28 -9.57 2.10 -8.35
C VAL A 28 -9.57 1.79 -6.86
N LEU A 29 -9.22 0.55 -6.54
CA LEU A 29 -9.10 0.08 -5.17
C LEU A 29 -7.63 0.09 -4.75
N THR A 30 -7.34 0.68 -3.61
CA THR A 30 -5.99 0.83 -3.05
C THR A 30 -5.90 0.01 -1.78
N VAL A 31 -4.95 -0.92 -1.73
CA VAL A 31 -4.60 -1.68 -0.53
C VAL A 31 -3.22 -1.22 -0.06
N SER A 32 -3.12 -0.73 1.17
CA SER A 32 -1.84 -0.37 1.80
C SER A 32 -1.52 -1.33 2.94
N ARG A 33 -0.29 -1.83 2.96
CA ARG A 33 0.23 -2.73 3.98
C ARG A 33 1.53 -2.17 4.54
N VAL A 34 1.63 -2.12 5.86
CA VAL A 34 2.88 -1.79 6.54
C VAL A 34 3.50 -3.09 7.06
N ASP A 35 4.69 -3.41 6.56
CA ASP A 35 5.49 -4.55 7.00
C ASP A 35 6.82 -4.03 7.59
N GLY A 36 6.80 -3.79 8.91
CA GLY A 36 7.92 -3.19 9.63
C GLY A 36 8.20 -1.76 9.16
N LEU A 37 9.29 -1.57 8.42
CA LEU A 37 9.69 -0.28 7.83
C LEU A 37 9.27 -0.14 6.36
N GLU A 38 8.69 -1.17 5.77
CA GLU A 38 8.29 -1.16 4.36
C GLU A 38 6.79 -0.91 4.23
N GLU A 39 6.44 0.06 3.40
CA GLU A 39 5.06 0.34 3.02
C GLU A 39 4.82 -0.20 1.60
N ILE A 40 3.86 -1.11 1.49
CA ILE A 40 3.47 -1.75 0.24
C ILE A 40 2.07 -1.25 -0.12
N THR A 41 1.96 -0.54 -1.24
CA THR A 41 0.69 -0.03 -1.74
C THR A 41 0.38 -0.69 -3.07
N THR A 42 -0.72 -1.41 -3.16
CA THR A 42 -1.20 -2.02 -4.41
C THR A 42 -2.47 -1.35 -4.89
N TYR A 43 -2.47 -0.93 -6.14
CA TYR A 43 -3.61 -0.34 -6.82
C TYR A 43 -4.23 -1.38 -7.76
N TYR A 44 -5.53 -1.60 -7.65
CA TYR A 44 -6.32 -2.50 -8.50
C TYR A 44 -7.25 -1.66 -9.36
N SER A 45 -7.06 -1.70 -10.67
CA SER A 45 -7.90 -0.94 -11.61
C SER A 45 -8.98 -1.83 -12.20
N PRO A 46 -10.27 -1.54 -11.97
CA PRO A 46 -11.38 -2.28 -12.58
C PRO A 46 -11.50 -2.00 -14.08
N MET A 47 -10.89 -0.93 -14.59
CA MET A 47 -10.91 -0.58 -16.01
C MET A 47 -9.82 -1.32 -16.80
N ALA A 48 -8.69 -1.61 -16.16
CA ALA A 48 -7.57 -2.31 -16.80
C ALA A 48 -7.52 -3.81 -16.48
N TRP A 49 -8.23 -4.26 -15.42
CA TRP A 49 -8.12 -5.62 -14.85
C TRP A 49 -6.66 -5.97 -14.50
N LEU A 50 -5.92 -4.95 -14.08
CA LEU A 50 -4.50 -5.03 -13.75
C LEU A 50 -4.26 -4.43 -12.36
N SER A 51 -3.24 -4.95 -11.69
CA SER A 51 -2.73 -4.43 -10.44
C SER A 51 -1.35 -3.83 -10.62
N VAL A 52 -1.07 -2.72 -9.92
CA VAL A 52 0.27 -2.14 -9.82
C VAL A 52 0.65 -2.08 -8.34
N THR A 53 1.76 -2.72 -7.97
CA THR A 53 2.28 -2.72 -6.60
C THR A 53 3.48 -1.79 -6.49
N HIS A 54 3.36 -0.78 -5.65
CA HIS A 54 4.45 0.08 -5.23
C HIS A 54 4.97 -0.40 -3.87
N ARG A 55 6.30 -0.55 -3.76
CA ARG A 55 6.98 -0.82 -2.50
C ARG A 55 7.86 0.36 -2.14
N LYS A 56 7.62 0.97 -1.00
CA LYS A 56 8.42 2.05 -0.45
C LYS A 56 9.09 1.54 0.81
N LYS A 57 10.40 1.30 0.72
CA LYS A 57 11.22 1.04 1.91
C LYS A 57 11.37 2.36 2.66
N GLY A 58 10.91 2.40 3.90
CA GLY A 58 11.17 3.51 4.80
C GLY A 58 12.68 3.70 4.88
N THR A 59 13.17 4.81 4.33
CA THR A 59 14.49 5.31 4.68
C THR A 59 14.41 5.58 6.16
N GLY A 60 14.98 4.70 6.99
CA GLY A 60 15.25 5.02 8.38
C GLY A 60 15.89 6.39 8.39
N VAL A 61 15.19 7.39 8.92
CA VAL A 61 15.78 8.69 9.18
C VAL A 61 16.87 8.40 10.17
N MET A 62 18.12 8.32 9.72
CA MET A 62 19.25 8.59 10.61
C MET A 62 19.03 10.06 10.97
N PRO A 63 18.71 10.40 12.24
CA PRO A 63 18.65 11.80 12.61
C PRO A 63 20.04 12.34 12.37
N SER A 64 20.20 13.23 11.39
CA SER A 64 21.42 13.98 11.15
C SER A 64 21.83 14.54 12.51
N ALA A 65 22.86 13.96 13.11
CA ALA A 65 23.37 14.41 14.38
C ALA A 65 23.67 15.90 14.22
N VAL A 66 23.04 16.70 15.06
CA VAL A 66 23.30 18.12 15.22
C VAL A 66 24.81 18.36 15.27
N SER A 67 25.39 18.86 14.18
CA SER A 67 26.73 19.44 14.22
C SER A 67 26.60 20.81 14.86
N SER A 68 26.58 20.83 16.20
CA SER A 68 26.89 22.02 16.97
C SER A 68 28.38 22.33 16.73
N ALA A 69 28.65 23.14 15.71
CA ALA A 69 29.93 23.83 15.60
C ALA A 69 29.87 25.04 16.53
N ARG A 70 30.75 25.04 17.54
CA ARG A 70 31.06 26.18 18.39
C ARG A 70 31.82 27.25 17.63
#